data_AF-A0A6A8MC00-F1
#
_entry.id   AF-A0A6A8MC00-F1
#
_cell.length_a   1.000
_cell.length_b   1.000
_cell.length_c   1.000
_cell.angle_alpha   90.00
_cell.angle_beta   90.00
_cell.angle_gamma   90.00
#
_symmetry.space_group_name_H-M   'P 1'
#
loop_
_entity.id
_entity.type
_entity.pdbx_description
1 polymer ?
#
loop_
_entity_poly.entity_id
_entity_poly.type
_entity_poly.pdbx_seq_one_letter_code
_entity_poly.pdbx_strand_id
1 'polypeptide(L)'
;MPAVKNYRCADYNLDTGKVIDTGVTTIFVNARGEKGRVSKKLQNFLDLMNDKVVDGDNYIKQLKDKMLMYSNDSEWRRTNMDLKMKMDDARYIGRKEGEKLGRKEGERLGQRKSTLSAIQKVMSALKVTADQAMDILDIPESDRAGYKSELSRKA
;
A
#
# COMPACT_ATOMS: atom_id res chain seq x y z
N MET A 1 12.14 -45.14 21.81
CA MET A 1 12.85 -44.26 20.86
C MET A 1 11.78 -43.58 19.99
N PRO A 2 11.55 -42.26 20.07
CA PRO A 2 10.52 -41.62 19.25
C PRO A 2 11.08 -41.25 17.87
N ALA A 3 10.22 -41.43 16.85
CA ALA A 3 10.53 -41.30 15.44
C ALA A 3 10.96 -39.87 15.05
N VAL A 4 12.03 -39.78 14.25
CA VAL A 4 12.48 -38.55 13.61
C VAL A 4 11.46 -38.17 12.53
N LYS A 5 10.66 -37.12 12.77
CA LYS A 5 9.78 -36.55 11.75
C LYS A 5 10.64 -35.85 10.71
N ASN A 6 10.76 -36.46 9.52
CA ASN A 6 11.36 -35.82 8.35
C ASN A 6 10.40 -34.73 7.85
N TYR A 7 10.76 -33.47 8.10
CA TYR A 7 10.08 -32.32 7.50
C TYR A 7 10.56 -32.20 6.05
N ARG A 8 9.76 -32.69 5.09
CA ARG A 8 9.93 -32.32 3.67
C ARG A 8 9.47 -30.87 3.53
N CYS A 9 10.40 -29.94 3.32
CA CYS A 9 10.07 -28.62 2.80
C CYS A 9 9.53 -28.83 1.38
N ALA A 10 8.25 -28.56 1.14
CA ALA A 10 7.74 -28.48 -0.21
C ALA A 10 7.99 -27.07 -0.73
N ASP A 11 8.66 -26.96 -1.87
CA ASP A 11 8.93 -25.68 -2.54
C ASP A 11 7.64 -25.20 -3.22
N TYR A 12 6.83 -24.40 -2.53
CA TYR A 12 5.62 -23.79 -3.08
C TYR A 12 5.77 -22.28 -3.25
N ASN A 13 5.33 -21.78 -4.40
CA ASN A 13 5.16 -20.35 -4.63
C ASN A 13 3.97 -19.83 -3.79
N LEU A 14 4.21 -18.92 -2.84
CA LEU A 14 3.18 -18.43 -1.91
C LEU A 14 2.07 -17.61 -2.58
N ASP A 15 2.30 -17.07 -3.77
CA ASP A 15 1.32 -16.24 -4.50
C ASP A 15 0.49 -17.06 -5.51
N THR A 16 1.02 -18.18 -6.01
CA THR A 16 0.38 -18.97 -7.08
C THR A 16 0.10 -20.42 -6.73
N GLY A 17 0.54 -20.90 -5.55
CA GLY A 17 0.31 -22.27 -5.07
C GLY A 17 0.97 -23.38 -5.90
N LYS A 18 1.83 -23.03 -6.87
CA LYS A 18 2.52 -23.98 -7.75
C LYS A 18 3.78 -24.53 -7.08
N VAL A 19 3.99 -25.85 -7.22
CA VAL A 19 5.21 -26.54 -6.79
C VAL A 19 6.35 -26.20 -7.76
N ILE A 20 7.44 -25.64 -7.24
CA ILE A 20 8.61 -25.26 -8.02
C ILE A 20 9.65 -26.36 -7.86
N ASP A 21 9.58 -27.43 -8.67
CA ASP A 21 10.63 -28.46 -8.70
C ASP A 21 11.81 -27.98 -9.54
N THR A 22 12.68 -27.16 -8.94
CA THR A 22 13.88 -26.63 -9.62
C THR A 22 15.16 -27.36 -9.21
N GLY A 23 15.10 -28.41 -8.38
CA GLY A 23 16.29 -29.01 -7.78
C GLY A 23 17.10 -28.04 -6.90
N VAL A 24 16.58 -26.83 -6.66
CA VAL A 24 17.15 -25.80 -5.79
C VAL A 24 16.33 -25.80 -4.52
N THR A 25 16.92 -26.25 -3.41
CA THR A 25 16.29 -26.16 -2.10
C THR A 25 16.15 -24.68 -1.70
N THR A 26 14.93 -24.14 -1.75
CA THR A 26 14.67 -22.74 -1.41
C THR A 26 14.22 -22.65 0.04
N ILE A 27 15.06 -22.08 0.90
CA ILE A 27 14.75 -21.93 2.33
C ILE A 27 14.29 -20.50 2.59
N PHE A 28 13.02 -20.33 2.96
CA PHE A 28 12.50 -19.07 3.45
C PHE A 28 12.81 -18.92 4.94
N VAL A 29 13.65 -17.94 5.29
CA VAL A 29 14.06 -17.67 6.66
C VAL A 29 13.54 -16.31 7.10
N ASN A 30 12.85 -16.25 8.24
CA ASN A 30 12.43 -15.00 8.84
C ASN A 30 13.54 -14.46 9.75
N ALA A 31 14.18 -13.37 9.35
CA ALA A 31 15.27 -12.76 10.12
C ALA A 31 14.82 -12.25 11.51
N ARG A 32 13.55 -11.90 11.70
CA ARG A 32 13.02 -11.40 12.99
C ARG A 32 12.41 -12.50 13.86
N GLY A 33 12.37 -13.74 13.36
CA GLY A 33 11.80 -14.87 14.09
C GLY A 33 12.77 -15.40 15.14
N GLU A 34 12.29 -15.58 16.37
CA GLU A 34 13.07 -16.18 17.47
C GLU A 34 12.81 -17.69 17.64
N LYS A 35 11.86 -18.24 16.86
CA LYS A 35 11.47 -19.65 16.93
C LYS A 35 12.27 -20.48 15.93
N GLY A 36 13.15 -21.34 16.43
CA GLY A 36 13.90 -22.31 15.64
C GLY A 36 15.33 -22.45 16.13
N ARG A 37 15.94 -23.64 15.94
CA ARG A 37 17.37 -23.83 16.21
C ARG A 37 18.13 -23.62 14.90
N VAL A 38 18.81 -22.48 14.78
CA VAL A 38 19.72 -22.19 13.67
C VAL A 38 21.18 -22.31 14.14
N SER A 39 22.10 -22.53 13.20
CA SER A 39 23.52 -22.52 13.52
C SER A 39 23.96 -21.13 13.98
N LYS A 40 24.96 -21.04 14.87
CA LYS A 40 25.48 -19.76 15.37
C LYS A 40 25.92 -18.82 14.24
N LYS A 41 26.44 -19.37 13.14
CA LYS A 41 26.83 -18.62 11.93
C LYS A 41 25.63 -18.02 11.19
N LEU A 42 24.53 -18.76 11.05
CA LEU A 42 23.31 -18.24 10.43
C LEU A 42 22.62 -17.22 11.35
N GLN A 43 22.61 -17.47 12.66
CA GLN A 43 22.11 -16.51 13.66
C GLN A 43 22.83 -15.16 13.54
N ASN A 44 24.17 -15.19 13.54
CA ASN A 44 25.02 -14.01 13.36
C ASN A 44 24.71 -13.26 12.04
N PHE A 45 24.41 -13.98 10.96
CA PHE A 45 24.03 -13.37 9.68
C PHE A 45 22.64 -12.72 9.73
N LEU A 46 21.65 -13.38 10.35
CA LEU A 46 20.30 -12.82 10.51
C LEU A 46 20.32 -11.60 11.44
N ASP A 47 21.13 -11.63 12.50
CA ASP A 47 21.31 -10.50 13.40
C ASP A 47 21.99 -9.31 12.69
N LEU A 48 22.94 -9.56 11.79
CA LEU A 48 23.51 -8.52 10.92
C LEU A 48 22.44 -7.86 10.02
N MET A 49 21.56 -8.66 9.40
CA MET A 49 20.47 -8.15 8.54
C MET A 49 19.40 -7.35 9.30
N ASN A 50 19.35 -7.48 10.63
CA ASN A 50 18.47 -6.72 11.51
C ASN A 50 19.20 -5.56 12.23
N ASP A 51 20.33 -5.09 11.71
CA ASP A 51 21.14 -4.00 12.27
C ASP A 51 21.65 -4.24 13.71
N LYS A 52 21.76 -5.50 14.15
CA LYS A 52 22.34 -5.81 15.46
C LYS A 52 23.87 -5.89 15.38
N VAL A 53 24.53 -5.44 16.45
CA VAL A 53 25.98 -5.54 16.58
C VAL A 53 26.36 -7.00 16.84
N VAL A 54 26.96 -7.65 15.85
CA VAL A 54 27.54 -8.98 15.96
C VAL A 54 29.06 -8.82 15.97
N ASP A 55 29.66 -8.95 17.15
CA ASP A 55 31.11 -8.87 17.35
C ASP A 55 31.72 -10.27 17.54
N GLY A 56 32.91 -10.48 16.95
CA GLY A 56 33.70 -11.71 17.12
C GLY A 56 33.63 -12.74 15.99
N ASP A 57 32.89 -12.48 14.91
CA ASP A 57 32.84 -13.36 13.72
C ASP A 57 33.59 -12.74 12.52
N ASN A 58 34.71 -13.36 12.12
CA ASN A 58 35.52 -12.92 10.98
C ASN A 58 34.71 -12.93 9.67
N TYR A 59 33.73 -13.83 9.53
CA TYR A 59 32.85 -13.88 8.37
C TYR A 59 31.94 -12.65 8.28
N ILE A 60 31.36 -12.24 9.41
CA ILE A 60 30.51 -11.04 9.48
C ILE A 60 31.33 -9.77 9.24
N LYS A 61 32.57 -9.72 9.73
CA LYS A 61 33.48 -8.60 9.48
C LYS A 61 33.79 -8.44 7.99
N GLN A 62 34.19 -9.52 7.31
CA GLN A 62 34.45 -9.48 5.87
C GLN A 62 33.20 -9.13 5.06
N LEU A 63 32.02 -9.56 5.50
CA LEU A 63 30.76 -9.22 4.85
C LEU A 63 30.42 -7.73 5.03
N LYS A 64 30.59 -7.18 6.24
CA LYS A 64 30.46 -5.73 6.51
C LYS A 64 31.43 -4.92 5.66
N ASP A 65 32.70 -5.34 5.56
CA ASP A 65 33.72 -4.65 4.76
C ASP A 65 33.34 -4.63 3.26
N LYS A 66 32.85 -5.76 2.72
CA LYS A 66 32.33 -5.81 1.35
C LYS A 66 31.10 -4.93 1.16
N MET A 67 30.15 -4.94 2.09
CA MET A 67 28.98 -4.04 2.06
C MET A 67 29.40 -2.57 2.07
N LEU A 68 30.39 -2.21 2.90
CA LEU A 68 30.97 -0.88 2.95
C LEU A 68 31.68 -0.50 1.65
N MET A 69 32.39 -1.42 1.01
CA MET A 69 33.01 -1.20 -0.30
C MET A 69 31.97 -0.88 -1.38
N TYR A 70 30.89 -1.67 -1.49
CA TYR A 70 29.79 -1.39 -2.42
C TYR A 70 29.05 -0.09 -2.06
N SER A 71 28.88 0.21 -0.78
CA SER A 71 28.24 1.44 -0.32
C SER A 71 29.10 2.70 -0.61
N ASN A 72 30.42 2.57 -0.64
CA ASN A 72 31.34 3.69 -0.90
C ASN A 72 31.59 3.95 -2.40
N ASP A 73 31.22 3.01 -3.27
CA ASP A 73 31.33 3.15 -4.71
C ASP A 73 30.59 4.42 -5.17
N SER A 74 31.33 5.30 -5.85
CA SER A 74 30.82 6.58 -6.33
C SER A 74 29.68 6.43 -7.33
N GLU A 75 29.66 5.35 -8.11
CA GLU A 75 28.57 5.08 -9.05
C GLU A 75 27.32 4.61 -8.32
N TRP A 76 27.47 3.70 -7.34
CA TRP A 76 26.34 3.23 -6.55
C TRP A 76 25.69 4.37 -5.74
N ARG A 77 26.50 5.28 -5.19
CA ARG A 77 25.98 6.49 -4.53
C ARG A 77 25.21 7.40 -5.48
N ARG A 78 25.69 7.61 -6.72
CA ARG A 78 24.98 8.41 -7.73
C ARG A 78 23.67 7.75 -8.13
N THR A 79 23.68 6.47 -8.46
CA THR A 79 22.48 5.73 -8.84
C THR A 79 21.46 5.69 -7.69
N ASN A 80 21.92 5.52 -6.45
CA ASN A 80 21.04 5.55 -5.28
C ASN A 80 20.45 6.95 -5.01
N MET A 81 21.23 8.03 -5.20
CA MET A 81 20.70 9.39 -5.10
C MET A 81 19.70 9.71 -6.23
N ASP A 82 19.99 9.33 -7.47
CA ASP A 82 19.08 9.50 -8.61
C ASP A 82 17.77 8.73 -8.40
N LEU A 83 17.87 7.47 -7.94
CA LEU A 83 16.70 6.66 -7.60
C LEU A 83 15.89 7.32 -6.48
N LYS A 84 16.55 7.78 -5.42
CA LYS A 84 15.88 8.45 -4.30
C LYS A 84 15.20 9.74 -4.75
N MET A 85 15.85 10.55 -5.59
CA MET A 85 15.29 11.78 -6.16
C MET A 85 14.04 11.48 -6.99
N LYS A 86 14.10 10.49 -7.89
CA LYS A 86 12.94 10.05 -8.69
C LYS A 86 11.78 9.59 -7.82
N MET A 87 12.06 8.87 -6.73
CA MET A 87 11.02 8.42 -5.79
C MET A 87 10.40 9.58 -5.01
N ASP A 88 11.20 10.56 -4.61
CA ASP A 88 10.71 11.75 -3.92
C ASP A 88 9.91 12.66 -4.87
N ASP A 89 10.33 12.81 -6.12
CA ASP A 89 9.59 13.51 -7.18
C ASP A 89 8.25 12.83 -7.46
N ALA A 90 8.25 11.50 -7.62
CA ALA A 90 7.02 10.73 -7.82
C ALA A 90 6.05 10.89 -6.63
N ARG A 91 6.57 10.89 -5.40
CA ARG A 91 5.77 11.17 -4.19
C ARG A 91 5.22 12.58 -4.17
N TYR A 92 6.02 13.58 -4.56
CA TYR A 92 5.60 14.96 -4.63
C TYR A 92 4.48 15.17 -5.66
N ILE A 93 4.66 14.64 -6.87
CA ILE A 93 3.66 14.67 -7.95
C ILE A 93 2.38 13.97 -7.48
N GLY A 94 2.49 12.75 -6.95
CA GLY A 94 1.33 12.00 -6.47
C GLY A 94 0.55 12.73 -5.37
N ARG A 95 1.23 13.43 -4.45
CA ARG A 95 0.56 14.28 -3.45
C ARG A 95 -0.18 15.46 -4.10
N LYS A 96 0.45 16.14 -5.05
CA LYS A 96 -0.15 17.28 -5.75
C LYS A 96 -1.36 16.88 -6.58
N GLU A 97 -1.27 15.77 -7.30
CA GLU A 97 -2.41 15.23 -8.06
C GLU A 97 -3.52 14.77 -7.13
N GLY A 98 -3.18 14.07 -6.04
CA GLY A 98 -4.14 13.65 -5.02
C GLY A 98 -4.88 14.81 -4.38
N GLU A 99 -4.19 15.90 -4.03
CA GLU A 99 -4.81 17.11 -3.49
C GLU A 99 -5.76 17.76 -4.51
N LYS A 100 -5.33 17.87 -5.77
CA LYS A 100 -6.14 18.46 -6.85
C LYS A 100 -7.40 17.65 -7.12
N LEU A 101 -7.27 16.33 -7.26
CA LEU A 101 -8.40 15.42 -7.49
C LEU A 101 -9.34 15.39 -6.28
N GLY A 102 -8.78 15.33 -5.07
CA GLY A 102 -9.54 15.35 -3.83
C GLY A 102 -10.34 16.65 -3.65
N ARG A 103 -9.75 17.81 -3.95
CA ARG A 103 -10.46 19.10 -3.93
C ARG A 103 -11.60 19.12 -4.94
N LYS A 104 -11.34 18.72 -6.19
CA LYS A 104 -12.36 18.70 -7.25
C LYS A 104 -13.53 17.78 -6.90
N GLU A 105 -13.24 16.58 -6.41
CA GLU A 105 -14.27 15.62 -6.02
C GLU A 105 -15.04 16.07 -4.78
N GLY A 106 -14.34 16.66 -3.80
CA GLY A 106 -14.94 17.26 -2.61
C GLY A 106 -15.91 18.40 -2.95
N GLU A 107 -15.52 19.31 -3.84
CA GLU A 107 -16.38 20.39 -4.33
C GLU A 107 -17.62 19.83 -5.04
N ARG A 108 -17.44 18.86 -5.94
CA ARG A 108 -18.54 18.21 -6.66
C ARG A 108 -19.53 17.54 -5.71
N LEU A 109 -19.04 16.76 -4.74
CA LEU A 109 -19.86 16.11 -3.73
C LEU A 109 -20.54 17.13 -2.80
N GLY A 110 -19.85 18.21 -2.45
CA GLY A 110 -20.38 19.30 -1.64
C GLY A 110 -21.54 20.02 -2.33
N GLN A 111 -21.36 20.42 -3.59
CA GLN A 111 -22.41 21.02 -4.42
C GLN A 111 -23.61 20.08 -4.53
N ARG A 112 -23.38 18.81 -4.86
CA ARG A 112 -24.45 17.81 -5.00
C ARG A 112 -25.25 17.61 -3.70
N LYS A 113 -24.57 17.53 -2.54
CA LYS A 113 -25.23 17.47 -1.22
C LYS A 113 -26.01 18.74 -0.89
N SER A 114 -25.46 19.91 -1.23
CA SER A 114 -26.12 21.20 -1.04
C SER A 114 -27.42 21.28 -1.85
N THR A 115 -27.35 20.92 -3.14
CA THR A 115 -28.51 20.88 -4.04
C THR A 115 -29.58 19.91 -3.54
N LEU A 116 -29.19 18.70 -3.11
CA LEU A 116 -30.14 17.75 -2.50
C LEU A 116 -30.83 18.33 -1.27
N SER A 117 -30.08 18.98 -0.40
CA SER A 117 -30.62 19.60 0.81
C SER A 117 -31.56 20.76 0.45
N ALA A 118 -31.26 21.52 -0.59
CA ALA A 118 -32.13 22.57 -1.12
C ALA A 118 -33.45 21.99 -1.67
N ILE A 119 -33.39 20.93 -2.49
CA ILE A 119 -34.58 20.25 -3.01
C ILE A 119 -35.46 19.77 -1.84
N GLN A 120 -34.88 19.10 -0.84
CA GLN A 120 -35.63 18.62 0.33
C GLN A 120 -36.29 19.76 1.13
N LYS A 121 -35.60 20.90 1.29
CA LYS A 121 -36.16 22.08 1.95
C LYS A 121 -37.33 22.68 1.14
N VAL A 122 -37.20 22.78 -0.17
CA VAL A 122 -38.28 23.29 -1.04
C VAL A 122 -39.49 22.35 -1.01
N MET A 123 -39.27 21.04 -1.12
CA MET A 123 -40.33 20.03 -1.01
C MET A 123 -41.10 20.14 0.29
N SER A 124 -40.40 20.28 1.43
CA SER A 124 -41.03 20.37 2.75
C SER A 124 -41.71 21.72 3.02
N ALA A 125 -41.08 22.83 2.62
CA ALA A 125 -41.60 24.17 2.86
C ALA A 125 -42.85 24.48 2.00
N LEU A 126 -42.81 24.10 0.72
CA LEU A 126 -43.88 24.39 -0.23
C LEU A 126 -44.86 23.23 -0.43
N LYS A 127 -44.61 22.07 0.20
CA LYS A 127 -45.39 20.82 0.04
C LYS A 127 -45.53 20.39 -1.43
N VAL A 128 -44.47 20.61 -2.20
CA VAL A 128 -44.40 20.30 -3.63
C VAL A 128 -43.72 18.95 -3.86
N THR A 129 -43.93 18.36 -5.03
CA THR A 129 -43.23 17.12 -5.43
C THR A 129 -41.75 17.39 -5.71
N ALA A 130 -40.94 16.32 -5.77
CA ALA A 130 -39.52 16.44 -6.11
C ALA A 130 -39.30 17.09 -7.49
N ASP A 131 -40.16 16.77 -8.47
CA ASP A 131 -40.10 17.35 -9.81
C ASP A 131 -40.39 18.85 -9.80
N GLN A 132 -41.45 19.26 -9.11
CA GLN A 132 -41.79 20.68 -8.96
C GLN A 132 -40.71 21.45 -8.19
N ALA A 133 -40.10 20.85 -7.16
CA ALA A 133 -38.98 21.46 -6.44
C ALA A 133 -37.74 21.63 -7.34
N MET A 134 -37.46 20.66 -8.22
CA MET A 134 -36.36 20.75 -9.18
C MET A 134 -36.63 21.77 -10.29
N ASP A 135 -37.89 21.94 -10.71
CA ASP A 135 -38.30 23.02 -11.62
C ASP A 135 -38.10 24.40 -10.98
N ILE A 136 -38.50 24.58 -9.72
CA ILE A 136 -38.33 25.84 -8.98
C ILE A 136 -36.84 26.20 -8.80
N LEU A 137 -35.98 25.19 -8.65
CA LEU A 137 -34.53 25.36 -8.51
C LEU A 137 -33.80 25.41 -9.85
N ASP A 138 -34.52 25.45 -10.98
CA ASP A 138 -33.99 25.46 -12.35
C ASP A 138 -32.94 24.36 -12.60
N ILE A 139 -33.17 23.16 -12.04
CA ILE A 139 -32.24 22.04 -12.17
C ILE A 139 -32.40 21.41 -13.57
N PRO A 140 -31.31 21.30 -14.35
CA PRO A 140 -31.36 20.75 -15.71
C PRO A 140 -31.78 19.28 -15.71
N GLU A 141 -32.54 18.86 -16.71
CA GLU A 141 -33.08 17.49 -16.81
C GLU A 141 -32.00 16.41 -16.77
N SER A 142 -30.79 16.71 -17.28
CA SER A 142 -29.64 15.79 -17.26
C SER A 142 -29.28 15.30 -15.87
N ASP A 143 -29.49 16.15 -14.84
CA ASP A 143 -29.01 15.88 -13.48
C ASP A 143 -30.13 15.34 -12.58
N ARG A 144 -31.40 15.49 -13.01
CA ARG A 144 -32.59 15.11 -12.23
C ARG A 144 -32.61 13.62 -11.88
N ALA A 145 -32.22 12.75 -12.82
CA ALA A 145 -32.17 11.30 -12.57
C ALA A 145 -31.24 10.95 -11.40
N GLY A 146 -30.09 11.64 -11.33
CA GLY A 146 -29.13 11.49 -10.24
C GLY A 146 -29.74 11.87 -8.90
N TYR A 147 -30.35 13.06 -8.81
CA TYR A 147 -30.97 13.54 -7.58
C TYR A 147 -32.17 12.69 -7.14
N LYS A 148 -33.04 12.27 -8.07
CA LYS A 148 -34.19 11.38 -7.77
C LYS A 148 -33.76 10.08 -7.12
N SER A 149 -32.70 9.44 -7.65
CA SER A 149 -32.18 8.20 -7.09
C SER A 149 -31.61 8.35 -5.67
N GLU A 150 -31.02 9.52 -5.36
CA GLU A 150 -30.50 9.80 -4.03
C GLU A 150 -31.57 10.19 -3.03
N LEU A 151 -32.64 10.84 -3.49
CA LEU A 151 -33.82 11.14 -2.68
C LEU A 151 -34.59 9.87 -2.33
N SER A 152 -34.78 8.95 -3.28
CA SER A 152 -35.46 7.68 -3.02
C SER A 152 -34.65 6.71 -2.15
N ARG A 153 -33.31 6.81 -2.15
CA ARG A 153 -32.45 6.04 -1.24
C ARG A 153 -32.53 6.49 0.22
N LYS A 154 -32.99 7.72 0.47
CA LYS A 154 -33.10 8.33 1.81
C LYS A 154 -34.53 8.37 2.34
N ALA A 155 -35.53 8.10 1.50
CA ALA A 155 -36.93 7.96 1.89
C ALA A 155 -37.19 6.55 2.43
#